data_AF-A0A3M5T8K7-F1
#
_entry.id   AF-A0A3M5T8K7-F1
#
_cell.length_a   1.000
_cell.length_b   1.000
_cell.length_c   1.000
_cell.angle_alpha   90.00
_cell.angle_beta   90.00
_cell.angle_gamma   90.00
#
_symmetry.space_group_name_H-M   'P 1'
#
loop_
_entity.id
_entity.type
_entity.pdbx_description
1 polymer ?
#
loop_
_entity_poly.entity_id
_entity_poly.type
_entity_poly.pdbx_seq_one_letter_code
_entity_poly.pdbx_strand_id
1 'polypeptide(L)'
;MKWEYLGALNAKLSQACFRELIARAYGCSGFDHWGQTKALIREQLLPRANKLLQLASVRQMLAEARSRGQSVLVIGGFVFWYEEDGLPQWVVKSTGGESSSGEGTTLWHEGTILSKNHGRIVVLPYIKENGERVQGHTKNSAHDGKALPRHPDQYVTLPFEILEGDLMIGLFGELHYE
;
A
#
# COMPACT_ATOMS: atom_id res chain seq x y z
N MET A 1 -25.07 -7.65 -20.51
CA MET A 1 -24.89 -6.26 -20.04
C MET A 1 -26.12 -5.47 -20.43
N LYS A 2 -26.76 -4.76 -19.50
CA LYS A 2 -27.94 -3.92 -19.78
C LYS A 2 -27.50 -2.46 -19.66
N TRP A 3 -27.64 -1.70 -20.73
CA TRP A 3 -27.34 -0.27 -20.72
C TRP A 3 -28.54 0.48 -20.14
N GLU A 4 -28.28 1.40 -19.23
CA GLU A 4 -29.30 2.22 -18.57
C GLU A 4 -28.92 3.70 -18.71
N TYR A 5 -29.89 4.52 -19.12
CA TYR A 5 -29.70 5.96 -19.23
C TYR A 5 -29.95 6.61 -17.87
N LEU A 6 -28.93 7.29 -17.34
CA LEU A 6 -28.96 7.90 -16.00
C LEU A 6 -29.15 9.42 -16.00
N GLY A 7 -29.52 10.00 -17.14
CA GLY A 7 -29.70 11.45 -17.29
C GLY A 7 -28.46 12.19 -17.82
N ALA A 8 -28.49 13.52 -17.72
CA ALA A 8 -27.39 14.37 -18.17
C ALA A 8 -26.15 14.24 -17.27
N LEU A 9 -24.96 14.19 -17.89
CA LEU A 9 -23.69 14.13 -17.17
C LEU A 9 -23.48 15.41 -16.34
N ASN A 10 -23.40 15.23 -15.03
CA ASN A 10 -22.91 16.22 -14.09
C ASN A 10 -21.71 15.65 -13.33
N ALA A 11 -20.95 16.49 -12.63
CA ALA A 11 -19.72 16.07 -11.97
C ALA A 11 -19.90 14.84 -11.04
N LYS A 12 -21.01 14.80 -10.29
CA LYS A 12 -21.32 13.70 -9.37
C LYS A 12 -21.64 12.40 -10.11
N LEU A 13 -22.43 12.48 -11.18
CA LEU A 13 -22.78 11.32 -12.01
C LEU A 13 -21.55 10.79 -12.75
N SER A 14 -20.74 11.67 -13.35
CA SER A 14 -19.48 11.28 -14.01
C SER A 14 -18.54 10.57 -13.04
N GLN A 15 -18.42 11.07 -11.80
CA GLN A 15 -17.59 10.44 -10.77
C GLN A 15 -18.12 9.06 -10.37
N ALA A 16 -19.44 8.91 -10.21
CA ALA A 16 -20.05 7.62 -9.89
C ALA A 16 -19.85 6.60 -11.03
N CYS A 17 -20.06 7.00 -12.29
CA CYS A 17 -19.82 6.15 -13.45
C CYS A 17 -18.36 5.71 -13.56
N PHE A 18 -17.40 6.59 -13.25
CA PHE A 18 -15.98 6.21 -13.22
C PHE A 18 -15.68 5.18 -12.12
N ARG A 19 -16.24 5.39 -10.92
CA ARG A 19 -16.10 4.44 -9.81
C ARG A 19 -16.73 3.09 -10.09
N GLU A 20 -17.85 3.06 -10.82
CA GLU A 20 -18.57 1.84 -11.22
C GLU A 20 -17.66 0.84 -11.95
N LEU A 21 -16.74 1.34 -12.80
CA LEU A 21 -15.77 0.51 -13.53
C LEU A 21 -14.95 -0.39 -12.60
N ILE A 22 -14.62 0.12 -11.42
CA ILE A 22 -13.84 -0.59 -10.41
C ILE A 22 -14.78 -1.32 -9.45
N ALA A 23 -15.77 -0.62 -8.89
CA ALA A 23 -16.66 -1.12 -7.84
C ALA A 23 -17.39 -2.41 -8.25
N ARG A 24 -17.86 -2.46 -9.50
CA ARG A 24 -18.65 -3.58 -10.01
C ARG A 24 -17.87 -4.89 -10.06
N ALA A 25 -16.56 -4.82 -10.30
CA ALA A 25 -15.68 -6.00 -10.30
C ALA A 25 -15.58 -6.67 -8.91
N TYR A 26 -15.93 -5.94 -7.85
CA TYR A 26 -15.92 -6.40 -6.45
C TYR A 26 -17.32 -6.51 -5.85
N GLY A 27 -18.37 -6.47 -6.68
CA GLY A 27 -19.76 -6.59 -6.25
C GLY A 27 -20.32 -5.33 -5.56
N CYS A 28 -19.66 -4.18 -5.72
CA CYS A 28 -20.13 -2.89 -5.19
C CYS A 28 -20.71 -2.01 -6.30
N SER A 29 -21.39 -0.93 -5.90
CA SER A 29 -21.83 0.14 -6.80
C SER A 29 -20.87 1.34 -6.74
N GLY A 30 -20.65 1.98 -7.88
CA GLY A 30 -19.95 3.26 -7.99
C GLY A 30 -20.69 4.43 -7.32
N PHE A 31 -21.97 4.22 -7.00
CA PHE A 31 -22.81 5.16 -6.25
C PHE A 31 -22.73 4.97 -4.73
N ASP A 32 -22.13 3.88 -4.25
CA ASP A 32 -21.92 3.64 -2.82
C ASP A 32 -20.93 4.63 -2.20
N HIS A 33 -20.85 4.64 -0.87
CA HIS A 33 -19.87 5.46 -0.16
C HIS A 33 -18.44 5.02 -0.50
N TRP A 34 -17.79 5.76 -1.39
CA TRP A 34 -16.50 5.36 -1.98
C TRP A 34 -15.40 5.01 -0.99
N GLY A 35 -15.36 5.67 0.16
CA GLY A 35 -14.40 5.34 1.22
C GLY A 35 -14.58 3.93 1.78
N GLN A 36 -15.82 3.47 1.94
CA GLN A 36 -16.18 2.13 2.43
C GLN A 36 -15.98 1.10 1.31
N THR A 37 -16.38 1.44 0.08
CA THR A 37 -16.12 0.63 -1.11
C THR A 37 -14.63 0.33 -1.26
N LYS A 38 -13.77 1.35 -1.14
CA LYS A 38 -12.31 1.17 -1.16
C LYS A 38 -11.80 0.28 -0.02
N ALA A 39 -12.39 0.37 1.18
CA ALA A 39 -12.01 -0.47 2.32
C ALA A 39 -12.33 -1.94 2.04
N LEU A 40 -13.53 -2.24 1.55
CA LEU A 40 -13.94 -3.59 1.17
C LEU A 40 -13.07 -4.16 0.05
N ILE A 41 -12.82 -3.37 -1.00
CA ILE A 41 -11.94 -3.79 -2.10
C ILE A 41 -10.53 -4.12 -1.57
N ARG A 42 -9.97 -3.29 -0.70
CA ARG A 42 -8.64 -3.53 -0.09
C ARG A 42 -8.63 -4.80 0.77
N GLU A 43 -9.70 -5.08 1.51
CA GLU A 43 -9.84 -6.32 2.27
C GLU A 43 -9.86 -7.56 1.36
N GLN A 44 -10.59 -7.51 0.25
CA GLN A 44 -10.61 -8.63 -0.73
C GLN A 44 -9.28 -8.81 -1.46
N LEU A 45 -8.55 -7.73 -1.73
CA LEU A 45 -7.26 -7.78 -2.42
C LEU A 45 -6.10 -8.23 -1.54
N LEU A 46 -6.18 -8.04 -0.23
CA LEU A 46 -5.07 -8.34 0.69
C LEU A 46 -4.62 -9.83 0.65
N PRO A 47 -5.52 -10.84 0.72
CA PRO A 47 -5.11 -12.23 0.54
C PRO A 47 -4.43 -12.50 -0.79
N ARG A 48 -4.86 -11.83 -1.86
CA ARG A 48 -4.27 -11.96 -3.20
C ARG A 48 -2.87 -11.34 -3.23
N ALA A 49 -2.66 -10.20 -2.59
CA ALA A 49 -1.33 -9.59 -2.46
C ALA A 49 -0.37 -10.49 -1.66
N ASN A 50 -0.85 -11.16 -0.61
CA ASN A 50 -0.02 -12.12 0.14
C ASN A 50 0.36 -13.38 -0.67
N LYS A 51 -0.38 -13.72 -1.74
CA LYS A 51 0.05 -14.79 -2.66
C LYS A 51 1.36 -14.45 -3.39
N LEU A 52 1.70 -13.16 -3.53
CA LEU A 52 2.97 -12.73 -4.14
C LEU A 52 4.17 -13.27 -3.36
N LEU A 53 4.04 -13.43 -2.04
CA LEU A 53 5.08 -13.96 -1.16
C LEU A 53 5.42 -15.44 -1.44
N GLN A 54 4.56 -16.15 -2.17
CA GLN A 54 4.80 -17.55 -2.54
C GLN A 54 5.66 -17.70 -3.80
N LEU A 55 5.81 -16.62 -4.58
CA LEU A 55 6.61 -16.64 -5.80
C LEU A 55 8.10 -16.77 -5.47
N ALA A 56 8.80 -17.68 -6.16
CA ALA A 56 10.20 -17.95 -5.90
C ALA A 56 11.09 -16.70 -6.07
N SER A 57 10.82 -15.92 -7.11
CA SER A 57 11.49 -14.63 -7.39
C SER A 57 11.33 -13.64 -6.23
N VAL A 58 10.10 -13.48 -5.73
CA VAL A 58 9.79 -12.60 -4.58
C VAL A 58 10.49 -13.13 -3.32
N ARG A 59 10.45 -14.44 -3.05
CA ARG A 59 11.10 -15.04 -1.88
C ARG A 59 12.61 -14.82 -1.88
N GLN A 60 13.26 -14.99 -3.04
CA GLN A 60 14.69 -14.77 -3.18
C GLN A 60 15.05 -13.30 -2.91
N MET A 61 14.36 -12.37 -3.57
CA MET A 61 14.57 -10.93 -3.36
C MET A 61 14.40 -10.53 -1.88
N LEU A 62 13.35 -11.06 -1.23
CA LEU A 62 13.11 -10.79 0.19
C LEU A 62 14.18 -11.42 1.09
N ALA A 63 14.72 -12.59 0.75
CA ALA A 63 15.83 -13.20 1.47
C ALA A 63 17.12 -12.38 1.34
N GLU A 64 17.41 -11.87 0.13
CA GLU A 64 18.54 -10.99 -0.12
C GLU A 64 18.39 -9.67 0.66
N ALA A 65 17.21 -9.06 0.66
CA ALA A 65 16.91 -7.89 1.47
C ALA A 65 17.13 -8.15 2.98
N ARG A 66 16.67 -9.31 3.50
CA ARG A 66 16.95 -9.71 4.90
C ARG A 66 18.44 -9.85 5.17
N SER A 67 19.22 -10.44 4.26
CA SER A 67 20.67 -10.57 4.45
C SER A 67 21.41 -9.23 4.52
N ARG A 68 20.83 -8.17 3.93
CA ARG A 68 21.30 -6.79 4.05
C ARG A 68 20.78 -6.06 5.30
N GLY A 69 20.03 -6.75 6.17
CA GLY A 69 19.42 -6.16 7.37
C GLY A 69 18.14 -5.36 7.10
N GLN A 70 17.59 -5.40 5.88
CA GLN A 70 16.35 -4.70 5.57
C GLN A 70 15.16 -5.43 6.16
N SER A 71 14.20 -4.66 6.67
CA SER A 71 12.94 -5.17 7.20
C SER A 71 11.73 -4.62 6.48
N VAL A 72 11.91 -3.58 5.67
CA VAL A 72 10.89 -3.00 4.81
C VAL A 72 11.47 -2.81 3.41
N LEU A 73 10.80 -3.36 2.41
CA LEU A 73 11.15 -3.20 0.99
C LEU A 73 9.95 -2.61 0.25
N VAL A 74 10.16 -1.51 -0.46
CA VAL A 74 9.14 -0.81 -1.23
C VAL A 74 9.41 -0.99 -2.71
N ILE A 75 8.42 -1.49 -3.44
CA ILE A 75 8.52 -1.66 -4.90
C ILE A 75 7.20 -1.19 -5.51
N GLY A 76 7.26 -0.08 -6.25
CA GLY A 76 6.07 0.61 -6.75
C GLY A 76 5.11 0.96 -5.60
N GLY A 77 3.89 0.42 -5.63
CA GLY A 77 2.87 0.62 -4.59
C GLY A 77 2.87 -0.42 -3.45
N PHE A 78 3.72 -1.44 -3.54
CA PHE A 78 3.76 -2.54 -2.59
C PHE A 78 4.84 -2.34 -1.54
N VAL A 79 4.50 -2.63 -0.29
CA VAL A 79 5.45 -2.60 0.83
C VAL A 79 5.54 -3.99 1.41
N PHE A 80 6.65 -4.67 1.15
CA PHE A 80 6.98 -5.91 1.83
C PHE A 80 7.51 -5.55 3.20
N TRP A 81 6.87 -6.10 4.22
CA TRP A 81 7.10 -5.73 5.60
C TRP A 81 7.38 -6.99 6.42
N TYR A 82 8.51 -7.02 7.11
CA TYR A 82 8.90 -8.14 7.94
C TYR A 82 8.62 -7.85 9.41
N GLU A 83 7.92 -8.75 10.10
CA GLU A 83 7.74 -8.71 11.56
C GLU A 83 8.35 -9.97 12.19
N GLU A 84 9.03 -9.81 13.33
CA GLU A 84 9.61 -10.90 14.13
C GLU A 84 8.67 -11.37 15.26
N ASP A 85 7.45 -10.82 15.34
CA ASP A 85 6.47 -11.16 16.38
C ASP A 85 5.97 -12.61 16.22
N GLY A 86 6.57 -13.52 17.00
CA GLY A 86 6.24 -14.95 17.02
C GLY A 86 7.00 -15.73 15.96
N LEU A 87 6.46 -15.80 14.73
CA LEU A 87 7.14 -16.43 13.59
C LEU A 87 7.53 -15.35 12.59
N PRO A 88 8.83 -15.20 12.29
CA PRO A 88 9.27 -14.16 11.39
C PRO A 88 8.68 -14.34 9.98
N GLN A 89 7.80 -13.43 9.57
CA GLN A 89 7.07 -13.53 8.32
C GLN A 89 7.00 -12.20 7.59
N TRP A 90 7.20 -12.27 6.28
CA TRP A 90 6.90 -11.17 5.38
C TRP A 90 5.39 -11.03 5.21
N VAL A 91 4.89 -9.81 5.24
CA VAL A 91 3.51 -9.44 4.91
C VAL A 91 3.51 -8.31 3.90
N VAL A 92 2.48 -8.26 3.06
CA VAL A 92 2.32 -7.17 2.10
C VAL A 92 1.42 -6.09 2.70
N LYS A 93 1.96 -4.87 2.75
CA LYS A 93 1.26 -3.62 3.08
C LYS A 93 1.21 -2.73 1.84
N SER A 94 0.39 -1.69 1.89
CA SER A 94 0.30 -0.69 0.83
C SER A 94 1.00 0.60 1.26
N THR A 95 1.62 1.31 0.31
CA THR A 95 1.92 2.73 0.55
C THR A 95 0.60 3.51 0.60
N GLY A 96 0.55 4.55 1.41
CA GLY A 96 -0.62 5.42 1.46
C GLY A 96 -0.79 6.14 0.14
N GLY A 97 -1.76 5.72 -0.68
CA GLY A 97 -2.15 6.39 -1.91
C GLY A 97 -2.85 7.72 -1.65
N GLU A 98 -2.06 8.70 -1.24
CA GLU A 98 -2.17 10.15 -1.35
C GLU A 98 -0.83 10.73 -0.85
N SER A 99 0.27 10.25 -1.44
CA SER A 99 1.20 11.21 -2.00
C SER A 99 0.64 11.60 -3.38
N SER A 100 -0.54 12.23 -3.46
CA SER A 100 -0.46 13.66 -3.75
C SER A 100 0.79 14.19 -3.04
N SER A 101 1.86 14.28 -3.81
CA SER A 101 2.56 15.55 -3.90
C SER A 101 1.52 16.68 -3.75
N GLY A 102 1.10 16.97 -2.51
CA GLY A 102 1.05 18.35 -2.13
C GLY A 102 2.41 18.84 -2.55
N GLU A 103 2.42 19.71 -3.55
CA GLU A 103 3.60 20.47 -3.92
C GLU A 103 4.36 20.73 -2.61
N GLY A 104 5.58 20.17 -2.49
CA GLY A 104 6.42 20.44 -1.33
C GLY A 104 6.96 19.31 -0.45
N THR A 105 6.54 18.04 -0.59
CA THR A 105 7.14 16.96 0.23
C THR A 105 8.10 16.07 -0.54
N THR A 106 9.34 15.95 -0.07
CA THR A 106 10.39 15.10 -0.66
C THR A 106 10.61 13.86 0.20
N LEU A 107 10.73 12.69 -0.40
CA LEU A 107 11.01 11.45 0.32
C LEU A 107 12.37 11.55 1.08
N TRP A 108 12.41 11.08 2.32
CA TRP A 108 13.62 11.04 3.13
C TRP A 108 14.16 9.61 3.21
N HIS A 109 15.08 9.26 2.29
CA HIS A 109 15.59 7.90 2.13
C HIS A 109 16.37 7.39 3.35
N GLU A 110 17.10 8.24 4.06
CA GLU A 110 17.84 7.86 5.27
C GLU A 110 16.94 7.81 6.53
N GLY A 111 15.65 8.11 6.38
CA GLY A 111 14.67 8.02 7.45
C GLY A 111 14.37 6.57 7.85
N THR A 112 13.70 6.40 8.98
CA THR A 112 13.21 5.10 9.45
C THR A 112 11.71 5.13 9.65
N ILE A 113 11.09 3.95 9.69
CA ILE A 113 9.66 3.80 9.98
C ILE A 113 9.51 3.35 11.43
N LEU A 114 8.81 4.13 12.25
CA LEU A 114 8.47 3.75 13.61
C LEU A 114 7.10 3.08 13.64
N SER A 115 7.09 1.76 13.83
CA SER A 115 5.86 0.99 13.95
C SER A 115 5.34 1.01 15.39
N LYS A 116 4.29 1.80 15.63
CA LYS A 116 3.55 1.83 16.91
C LYS A 116 2.23 1.05 16.86
N ASN A 117 1.87 0.53 15.70
CA ASN A 117 0.61 -0.18 15.45
C ASN A 117 0.77 -1.15 14.27
N HIS A 118 -0.21 -2.03 14.07
CA HIS A 118 -0.23 -2.99 12.96
C HIS A 118 -1.02 -2.47 11.75
N GLY A 119 -0.86 -1.18 11.42
CA GLY A 119 -1.56 -0.54 10.32
C GLY A 119 -1.23 -1.14 8.95
N ARG A 120 -2.22 -1.18 8.05
CA ARG A 120 -2.10 -1.72 6.68
C ARG A 120 -1.42 -0.76 5.70
N ILE A 121 -1.44 0.53 6.02
CA ILE A 121 -0.83 1.58 5.22
C ILE A 121 0.48 2.01 5.86
N VAL A 122 1.54 2.03 5.05
CA VAL A 122 2.84 2.58 5.43
C VAL A 122 2.95 3.99 4.86
N VAL A 123 3.22 4.94 5.74
CA VAL A 123 3.63 6.30 5.39
C VAL A 123 5.15 6.32 5.47
N LEU A 124 5.79 6.54 4.33
CA LEU A 124 7.25 6.59 4.26
C LEU A 124 7.78 7.89 4.88
N PRO A 125 9.02 7.90 5.39
CA PRO A 125 9.64 9.12 5.90
C PRO A 125 9.78 10.18 4.81
N TYR A 126 9.55 11.44 5.15
CA TYR A 126 9.61 12.54 4.19
C TYR A 126 10.07 13.84 4.83
N ILE A 127 10.49 14.78 4.01
CA ILE A 127 10.86 16.14 4.38
C ILE A 127 9.72 17.05 3.94
N LYS A 128 9.18 17.83 4.87
CA LYS A 128 8.19 18.89 4.58
C LYS A 128 8.86 20.07 3.86
N GLU A 129 8.06 20.96 3.29
CA GLU A 129 8.54 22.21 2.66
C GLU A 129 9.41 23.07 3.58
N ASN A 130 9.07 23.10 4.86
CA ASN A 130 9.80 23.85 5.88
C ASN A 130 11.14 23.19 6.29
N GLY A 131 11.54 22.09 5.65
CA GLY A 131 12.76 21.33 5.95
C GLY A 131 12.62 20.34 7.12
N GLU A 132 11.46 20.26 7.77
CA GLU A 132 11.24 19.33 8.87
C GLU A 132 11.20 17.88 8.37
N ARG A 133 12.00 17.02 8.99
CA ARG A 133 12.04 15.58 8.70
C ARG A 133 10.97 14.86 9.51
N VAL A 134 10.09 14.16 8.81
CA VAL A 134 9.01 13.37 9.39
C VAL A 134 9.38 11.90 9.34
N GLN A 135 9.35 11.25 10.50
CA GLN A 135 9.56 9.81 10.60
C GLN A 135 8.38 9.04 9.98
N GLY A 136 8.69 7.96 9.28
CA GLY A 136 7.67 7.07 8.72
C GLY A 136 6.86 6.39 9.82
N HIS A 137 5.63 6.01 9.51
CA HIS A 137 4.76 5.33 10.46
C HIS A 137 3.70 4.49 9.74
N THR A 138 3.01 3.64 10.49
CA THR A 138 1.89 2.84 10.00
C THR A 138 0.55 3.42 10.42
N LYS A 139 -0.45 3.28 9.56
CA LYS A 139 -1.84 3.67 9.82
C LYS A 139 -2.83 2.76 9.10
N ASN A 140 -4.10 2.94 9.40
CA ASN A 140 -5.21 2.43 8.60
C ASN A 140 -5.86 3.58 7.85
N SER A 141 -6.64 3.29 6.80
CA SER A 141 -7.50 4.32 6.20
C SER A 141 -8.61 4.69 7.17
N ALA A 142 -9.19 5.88 7.03
CA ALA A 142 -10.29 6.35 7.88
C ALA A 142 -11.47 5.35 7.97
N HIS A 143 -11.72 4.60 6.89
CA HIS A 143 -12.82 3.63 6.81
C HIS A 143 -12.44 2.19 7.17
N ASP A 144 -11.19 1.90 7.53
CA ASP A 144 -10.77 0.56 7.97
C ASP A 144 -10.76 0.42 9.51
N GLY A 145 -11.25 1.44 10.23
CA GLY A 145 -11.11 1.54 11.67
C GLY A 145 -9.68 1.87 12.12
N LYS A 146 -9.49 2.05 13.43
CA LYS A 146 -8.16 2.33 13.99
C LYS A 146 -7.26 1.11 13.83
N ALA A 147 -5.99 1.36 13.48
CA ALA A 147 -4.98 0.30 13.50
C ALA A 147 -4.82 -0.24 14.92
N LEU A 148 -4.65 -1.55 15.05
CA LEU A 148 -4.41 -2.19 16.34
C LEU A 148 -3.09 -1.66 16.92
N PRO A 149 -3.09 -1.04 18.11
CA PRO A 149 -1.88 -0.49 18.70
C PRO A 149 -0.94 -1.62 19.14
N ARG A 150 0.37 -1.36 19.07
CA ARG A 150 1.39 -2.19 19.70
C ARG A 150 1.51 -1.80 21.18
N HIS A 151 2.00 -2.72 22.00
CA HIS A 151 2.49 -2.34 23.33
C HIS A 151 3.71 -1.41 23.16
N PRO A 152 3.92 -0.39 24.01
CA PRO A 152 5.06 0.52 23.90
C PRO A 152 6.43 -0.19 23.84
N ASP A 153 6.59 -1.27 24.61
CA ASP A 153 7.82 -2.08 24.62
C ASP A 153 8.03 -2.90 23.34
N GLN A 154 7.03 -2.95 22.46
CA GLN A 154 7.05 -3.66 21.17
C GLN A 154 7.12 -2.68 20.00
N TYR A 155 7.42 -1.40 20.25
CA TYR A 155 7.67 -0.44 19.17
C TYR A 155 8.97 -0.80 18.47
N VAL A 156 8.91 -0.86 17.14
CA VAL A 156 10.05 -1.23 16.31
C VAL A 156 10.35 -0.10 15.32
N THR A 157 11.63 0.26 15.24
CA THR A 157 12.15 1.18 14.23
C THR A 157 12.76 0.37 13.11
N LEU A 158 12.23 0.52 11.90
CA LEU A 158 12.56 -0.32 10.77
C LEU A 158 13.25 0.53 9.67
N PRO A 159 14.43 0.11 9.19
CA PRO A 159 14.99 0.68 7.96
C PRO A 159 14.13 0.24 6.78
N PHE A 160 14.12 1.06 5.73
CA PHE A 160 13.44 0.75 4.49
C PHE A 160 14.35 0.95 3.29
N GLU A 161 14.12 0.15 2.26
CA GLU A 161 14.76 0.26 0.95
C GLU A 161 13.67 0.45 -0.10
N ILE A 162 13.86 1.38 -1.02
CA ILE A 162 13.03 1.51 -2.22
C ILE A 162 13.81 0.93 -3.39
N LEU A 163 13.22 -0.04 -4.08
CA LEU A 163 13.73 -0.49 -5.37
C LEU A 163 13.09 0.33 -6.47
N GLU A 164 13.92 1.03 -7.24
CA GLU A 164 13.49 1.76 -8.42
C GLU A 164 13.29 0.80 -9.62
N GLY A 165 12.24 1.04 -10.39
CA GLY A 165 12.05 0.40 -11.71
C GLY A 165 11.04 -0.73 -11.78
N ASP A 166 10.81 -1.16 -13.02
CA ASP A 166 9.88 -2.20 -13.50
C ASP A 166 10.22 -3.63 -13.03
N LEU A 167 10.96 -3.76 -11.91
CA LEU A 167 11.30 -5.06 -11.33
C LEU A 167 10.05 -5.93 -11.13
N MET A 168 8.90 -5.31 -10.85
CA MET A 168 7.61 -5.98 -10.73
C MET A 168 7.15 -6.68 -12.03
N ILE A 169 7.39 -6.09 -13.21
CA ILE A 169 7.02 -6.69 -14.49
C ILE A 169 7.82 -7.99 -14.72
N GLY A 170 9.12 -7.99 -14.38
CA GLY A 170 9.96 -9.20 -14.43
C GLY A 170 9.70 -10.20 -13.31
N LEU A 171 9.35 -9.73 -12.10
CA LEU A 171 9.12 -10.56 -10.91
C LEU A 171 7.83 -11.40 -10.99
N PHE A 172 6.81 -10.90 -11.69
CA PHE A 172 5.52 -11.58 -11.87
C PHE A 172 5.41 -12.37 -13.17
N GLY A 173 6.47 -12.40 -14.00
CA GLY A 173 6.58 -13.29 -15.15
C GLY A 173 5.83 -12.82 -16.40
N GLU A 174 5.56 -11.53 -16.56
CA GLU A 174 4.98 -11.02 -17.81
C GLU A 174 6.07 -10.83 -18.88
N LEU A 175 5.95 -11.55 -19.99
CA LEU A 175 6.80 -11.45 -21.17
C LEU A 175 6.66 -10.07 -21.79
N HIS A 176 7.78 -9.52 -22.26
CA HIS A 176 7.78 -8.31 -23.10
C HIS A 176 6.94 -8.61 -24.34
N TYR A 177 5.85 -7.88 -24.55
CA TYR A 177 5.21 -7.85 -25.86
C TYR A 177 6.12 -7.01 -26.76
N GLU A 178 6.84 -7.69 -27.67
CA GLU A 178 7.46 -7.08 -28.85
C GLU A 178 6.41 -6.53 -29.81
#